data_AF-A0A962MWK3-F1
#
_entry.id   AF-A0A962MWK3-F1
#
_cell.length_a   1.000
_cell.length_b   1.000
_cell.length_c   1.000
_cell.angle_alpha   90.00
_cell.angle_beta   90.00
_cell.angle_gamma   90.00
#
_symmetry.space_group_name_H-M   'P 1'
#
loop_
_entity.id
_entity.type
_entity.pdbx_description
1 polymer ?
#
loop_
_entity_poly.entity_id
_entity_poly.type
_entity_poly.pdbx_seq_one_letter_code
_entity_poly.pdbx_strand_id
1 'polypeptide(L)'
;MIAVRVAMKFSNEPLKRTPVALQLDADGRQLGPVLTDRSGVAMFDHPPASGKVLVSGVERFHGRLDGEIGIALWSITQSPDDSTGTPGVLPSGSNAYPDMATRVVHAGGRDVLTDSEGYLVDPGDWTEAFARAQAEREDLALDAEHWEVVRYLRAHYADRGAQASVRDMIRHFRKVWDHERGSNRYLHRLFPRGGPQKQGNRLAGLLRTKGEH
;
A
#
# COMPACT_ATOMS: atom_id res chain seq x y z
N MET A 1 -23.56 11.95 19.10
CA MET A 1 -23.13 10.55 18.94
C MET A 1 -22.37 10.47 17.63
N ILE A 2 -21.12 10.05 17.68
CA ILE A 2 -20.21 9.99 16.52
C ILE A 2 -20.01 8.51 16.19
N ALA A 3 -20.23 8.12 14.94
CA ALA A 3 -20.02 6.76 14.47
C ALA A 3 -18.86 6.75 13.48
N VAL A 4 -17.85 5.91 13.70
CA VAL A 4 -16.75 5.71 12.77
C VAL A 4 -16.86 4.33 12.16
N ARG A 5 -17.14 4.27 10.85
CA ARG A 5 -17.14 3.01 10.10
C ARG A 5 -15.77 2.77 9.51
N VAL A 6 -15.13 1.68 9.90
CA VAL A 6 -13.86 1.22 9.34
C VAL A 6 -14.09 0.01 8.45
N ALA A 7 -13.70 0.11 7.19
CA ALA A 7 -13.82 -0.98 6.22
C ALA A 7 -12.55 -1.13 5.38
N MET A 8 -12.31 -2.33 4.87
CA MET A 8 -11.27 -2.58 3.87
C MET A 8 -11.66 -1.90 2.56
N LYS A 9 -10.78 -1.05 2.03
CA LYS A 9 -11.04 -0.34 0.77
C LYS A 9 -11.18 -1.29 -0.43
N PHE A 10 -10.54 -2.46 -0.37
CA PHE A 10 -10.54 -3.44 -1.46
C PHE A 10 -11.79 -4.32 -1.51
N SER A 11 -12.28 -4.80 -0.37
CA SER A 11 -13.43 -5.72 -0.29
C SER A 11 -14.72 -5.04 0.19
N ASN A 12 -14.64 -3.76 0.58
CA ASN A 12 -15.65 -3.07 1.39
C ASN A 12 -16.02 -3.85 2.66
N GLU A 13 -15.14 -4.78 3.09
CA GLU A 13 -15.41 -5.66 4.20
C GLU A 13 -15.21 -4.89 5.52
N PRO A 14 -16.19 -4.92 6.42
CA PRO A 14 -16.08 -4.23 7.69
C PRO A 14 -14.94 -4.82 8.53
N LEU A 15 -14.03 -3.94 8.97
CA LEU A 15 -12.92 -4.35 9.81
C LEU A 15 -13.39 -4.44 11.26
N LYS A 16 -13.42 -5.65 11.79
CA LYS A 16 -13.90 -5.96 13.15
C LYS A 16 -12.78 -5.81 14.18
N ARG A 17 -13.12 -5.45 15.43
CA ARG A 17 -12.16 -5.29 16.54
C ARG A 17 -10.99 -4.35 16.22
N THR A 18 -11.20 -3.41 15.32
CA THR A 18 -10.20 -2.40 14.99
C THR A 18 -10.31 -1.28 16.01
N PRO A 19 -9.23 -0.94 16.74
CA PRO A 19 -9.26 0.13 17.72
C PRO A 19 -9.36 1.48 17.02
N VAL A 20 -10.41 2.23 17.33
CA VAL A 20 -10.63 3.59 16.86
C VAL A 20 -10.54 4.52 18.05
N ALA A 21 -9.86 5.65 17.91
CA ALA A 21 -9.85 6.73 18.88
C ALA A 21 -10.19 8.05 18.18
N LEU A 22 -10.81 8.97 18.92
CA LEU A 22 -11.03 10.35 18.47
C LEU A 22 -10.11 11.25 19.26
N GLN A 23 -9.44 12.20 18.62
CA GLN A 23 -8.68 13.25 19.31
C GLN A 23 -9.34 14.58 19.03
N LEU A 24 -9.83 15.27 20.05
CA LEU A 24 -10.56 16.52 19.90
C LEU A 24 -9.60 17.71 19.79
N ASP A 25 -9.83 18.62 18.84
CA ASP A 25 -8.98 19.80 18.64
C ASP A 25 -9.14 20.84 19.77
N ALA A 26 -10.30 20.88 20.43
CA ALA A 26 -10.61 21.88 21.46
C ALA A 26 -9.77 21.72 22.73
N ASP A 27 -9.59 20.48 23.20
CA ASP A 27 -8.94 20.18 24.48
C ASP A 27 -7.73 19.23 24.34
N GLY A 28 -7.42 18.78 23.11
CA GLY A 28 -6.42 17.73 22.84
C GLY A 28 -6.79 16.35 23.40
N ARG A 29 -7.98 16.22 24.01
CA ARG A 29 -8.43 15.02 24.70
C ARG A 29 -8.70 13.89 23.70
N GLN A 30 -8.13 12.72 24.00
CA GLN A 30 -8.38 11.51 23.24
C GLN A 30 -9.53 10.71 23.86
N LEU A 31 -10.50 10.31 23.05
CA LEU A 31 -11.62 9.43 23.38
C LEU A 31 -11.35 8.05 22.75
N GLY A 32 -11.48 6.98 23.54
CA GLY A 32 -11.18 5.62 23.08
C GLY A 32 -9.80 5.11 23.55
N PRO A 33 -9.36 3.92 23.10
CA PRO A 33 -9.84 3.24 21.89
C PRO A 33 -11.17 2.48 22.09
N VAL A 34 -12.13 2.72 21.19
CA VAL A 34 -13.35 1.93 21.03
C VAL A 34 -13.11 0.93 19.90
N LEU A 35 -13.38 -0.35 20.16
CA LEU A 35 -13.25 -1.39 19.16
C LEU A 35 -14.45 -1.37 18.21
N THR A 36 -14.20 -1.50 16.91
CA THR A 36 -15.27 -1.68 15.92
C THR A 36 -16.05 -2.98 16.15
N ASP A 37 -17.36 -2.92 15.94
CA ASP A 37 -18.28 -4.05 16.06
C ASP A 37 -18.23 -5.02 14.85
N ARG A 38 -19.20 -5.94 14.75
CA ARG A 38 -19.29 -6.89 13.62
C ARG A 38 -19.54 -6.21 12.26
N SER A 39 -20.05 -4.98 12.28
CA SER A 39 -20.34 -4.17 11.10
C SER A 39 -19.22 -3.15 10.80
N GLY A 40 -18.12 -3.21 11.55
CA GLY A 40 -16.97 -2.33 11.37
C GLY A 40 -17.16 -0.94 11.96
N VAL A 41 -18.16 -0.73 12.82
CA VAL A 41 -18.49 0.59 13.35
C VAL A 41 -18.02 0.72 14.81
N ALA A 42 -17.33 1.81 15.11
CA ALA A 42 -16.99 2.24 16.46
C ALA A 42 -17.87 3.44 16.83
N MET A 43 -18.60 3.33 17.94
CA MET A 43 -19.51 4.38 18.40
C MET A 43 -18.91 5.15 19.58
N PHE A 44 -18.99 6.48 19.52
CA PHE A 44 -18.56 7.38 20.58
C PHE A 44 -19.75 8.21 21.06
N ASP A 45 -20.01 8.12 22.36
CA ASP A 45 -21.02 8.96 23.01
C ASP A 45 -20.44 10.34 23.32
N HIS A 46 -20.27 11.14 22.26
CA HIS A 46 -19.78 12.51 22.33
C HIS A 46 -20.63 13.43 21.41
N PRO A 47 -20.87 14.70 21.80
CA PRO A 47 -21.45 15.70 20.89
C PRO A 47 -20.53 15.98 19.69
N PRO A 48 -21.07 16.53 18.58
CA PRO A 48 -20.28 16.90 17.41
C PRO A 48 -19.13 17.84 17.78
N ALA A 49 -17.93 17.54 17.31
CA ALA A 49 -16.74 18.32 17.62
C ALA A 49 -15.79 18.35 16.42
N SER A 50 -14.79 19.24 16.41
CA SER A 50 -13.67 19.15 15.46
C SER A 50 -12.58 18.28 16.06
N GLY A 51 -11.97 17.43 15.25
CA GLY A 51 -10.89 16.58 15.69
C GLY A 51 -10.43 15.58 14.67
N LYS A 52 -9.58 14.68 15.12
CA LYS A 52 -8.94 13.64 14.34
C LYS A 52 -9.53 12.28 14.68
N VAL A 53 -9.67 11.42 13.68
CA VAL A 53 -9.95 10.01 13.91
C VAL A 53 -8.67 9.22 13.74
N LEU A 54 -8.28 8.53 14.80
CA LEU A 54 -7.17 7.61 14.81
C LEU A 54 -7.70 6.19 14.69
N VAL A 55 -7.22 5.43 13.72
CA VAL A 55 -7.53 4.00 13.60
C VAL A 55 -6.23 3.22 13.76
N SER A 56 -6.20 2.33 14.75
CA SER A 56 -4.97 1.65 15.21
C SER A 56 -3.85 2.61 15.58
N GLY A 57 -4.20 3.77 16.18
CA GLY A 57 -3.24 4.80 16.58
C GLY A 57 -2.81 5.74 15.45
N VAL A 58 -3.35 5.58 14.24
CA VAL A 58 -2.96 6.35 13.05
C VAL A 58 -4.03 7.32 12.67
N GLU A 59 -3.67 8.59 12.51
CA GLU A 59 -4.57 9.61 11.96
C GLU A 59 -5.05 9.21 10.56
N ARG A 60 -6.36 8.97 10.43
CA ARG A 60 -7.02 8.60 9.16
C ARG A 60 -7.97 9.66 8.64
N PHE A 61 -8.36 10.59 9.50
CA PHE A 61 -9.29 11.64 9.19
C PHE A 61 -9.03 12.82 10.12
N HIS A 62 -9.11 14.04 9.60
CA HIS A 62 -9.09 15.27 10.38
C HIS A 62 -10.21 16.18 9.87
N GLY A 63 -11.07 16.64 10.77
CA GLY A 63 -12.14 17.57 10.43
C GLY A 63 -13.29 17.52 11.42
N ARG A 64 -14.50 17.80 10.93
CA ARG A 64 -15.71 17.76 11.74
C ARG A 64 -16.11 16.32 12.04
N LEU A 65 -16.05 15.95 13.32
CA LEU A 65 -16.49 14.67 13.86
C LEU A 65 -17.99 14.75 14.19
N ASP A 66 -18.82 14.50 13.19
CA ASP A 66 -20.28 14.58 13.29
C ASP A 66 -20.92 13.46 12.45
N GLY A 67 -21.95 12.80 12.99
CA GLY A 67 -22.64 11.70 12.30
C GLY A 67 -21.76 10.46 12.04
N GLU A 68 -21.88 9.89 10.84
CA GLU A 68 -21.13 8.71 10.38
C GLU A 68 -19.90 9.11 9.55
N ILE A 69 -18.72 8.72 10.01
CA ILE A 69 -17.43 8.97 9.38
C ILE A 69 -16.93 7.65 8.78
N GLY A 70 -16.91 7.57 7.45
CA GLY A 70 -16.39 6.42 6.72
C GLY A 70 -14.88 6.47 6.58
N ILE A 71 -14.18 5.46 7.10
CA ILE A 71 -12.74 5.28 6.99
C ILE A 71 -12.45 4.00 6.21
N ALA A 72 -11.99 4.17 4.98
CA ALA A 72 -11.56 3.07 4.14
C ALA A 72 -10.06 2.82 4.32
N LEU A 73 -9.70 1.67 4.92
CA LEU A 73 -8.32 1.26 5.13
C LEU A 73 -7.82 0.37 3.99
N TRP A 74 -6.60 0.60 3.55
CA TRP A 74 -5.92 -0.28 2.58
C TRP A 74 -5.30 -1.52 3.23
N SER A 75 -4.94 -1.44 4.52
CA SER A 75 -4.40 -2.54 5.34
C SER A 75 -4.59 -2.22 6.84
N ILE A 76 -4.75 -3.25 7.68
CA ILE A 76 -4.79 -3.16 9.16
C ILE A 76 -3.48 -2.63 9.76
N THR A 77 -2.35 -2.74 9.04
CA THR A 77 -0.99 -2.49 9.57
C THR A 77 -0.37 -1.14 9.18
N GLN A 78 -1.14 -0.20 8.65
CA GLN A 78 -0.58 1.15 8.47
C GLN A 78 -0.48 1.81 9.85
N SER A 79 0.72 1.86 10.41
CA SER A 79 1.15 2.75 11.51
C SER A 79 1.47 4.16 10.96
N PRO A 80 1.41 5.22 11.80
CA PRO A 80 1.71 6.58 11.40
C PRO A 80 3.23 6.75 11.47
N ASP A 81 3.90 6.93 10.34
CA ASP A 81 5.34 7.18 10.29
C ASP A 81 6.17 6.23 11.14
N ASP A 82 6.47 5.05 10.60
CA ASP A 82 7.72 4.41 10.99
C ASP A 82 8.41 3.77 9.80
N SER A 83 9.69 4.14 9.68
CA SER A 83 10.65 3.75 8.66
C SER A 83 11.09 2.29 8.78
N THR A 84 10.16 1.36 8.97
CA THR A 84 10.42 -0.08 8.95
C THR A 84 9.20 -0.76 8.34
N GLY A 85 9.38 -1.38 7.16
CA GLY A 85 8.35 -2.18 6.51
C GLY A 85 7.68 -3.13 7.52
N THR A 86 6.39 -3.41 7.41
CA THR A 86 5.91 -4.56 6.63
C THR A 86 4.40 -4.45 6.43
N PRO A 87 3.90 -4.64 5.19
CA PRO A 87 3.02 -5.78 4.96
C PRO A 87 3.41 -6.58 3.70
N GLY A 88 3.39 -7.90 3.84
CA GLY A 88 3.80 -8.90 2.85
C GLY A 88 5.19 -9.43 3.21
N VAL A 89 5.24 -10.56 3.93
CA VAL A 89 6.49 -11.29 4.18
C VAL A 89 6.96 -11.86 2.85
N LEU A 90 7.80 -11.10 2.14
CA LEU A 90 8.58 -11.63 1.03
C LEU A 90 9.68 -12.53 1.62
N PRO A 91 10.13 -13.58 0.90
CA PRO A 91 11.29 -14.35 1.35
C PRO A 91 12.47 -13.38 1.53
N SER A 92 12.94 -13.26 2.78
CA SER A 92 14.11 -12.47 3.13
C SER A 92 15.35 -13.29 2.77
N GLY A 93 16.30 -12.65 2.08
CA GLY A 93 17.52 -13.29 1.62
C GLY A 93 18.07 -12.63 0.37
N SER A 94 19.36 -12.33 0.40
CA SER A 94 20.09 -11.80 -0.75
C SER A 94 20.05 -12.79 -1.92
N ASN A 95 19.64 -12.29 -3.09
CA ASN A 95 19.71 -13.02 -4.35
C ASN A 95 21.01 -12.73 -5.11
N ALA A 96 22.02 -12.18 -4.44
CA ALA A 96 23.31 -11.89 -5.04
C ALA A 96 24.04 -13.17 -5.47
N TYR A 97 24.67 -13.13 -6.64
CA TYR A 97 25.55 -14.18 -7.15
C TYR A 97 26.92 -13.58 -7.55
N PRO A 98 28.00 -14.39 -7.60
CA PRO A 98 29.30 -13.92 -8.03
C PRO A 98 29.17 -13.23 -9.40
N ASP A 99 29.76 -12.03 -9.53
CA ASP A 99 29.72 -11.15 -10.72
C ASP A 99 28.40 -10.42 -11.01
N MET A 100 27.44 -10.43 -10.08
CA MET A 100 26.22 -9.63 -10.20
C MET A 100 26.55 -8.13 -10.13
N ALA A 101 26.27 -7.40 -11.21
CA ALA A 101 26.37 -5.95 -11.22
C ALA A 101 25.28 -5.33 -10.33
N THR A 102 25.67 -4.90 -9.14
CA THR A 102 24.77 -4.23 -8.18
C THR A 102 24.87 -2.71 -8.27
N ARG A 103 23.77 -2.03 -7.93
CA ARG A 103 23.67 -0.58 -7.85
C ARG A 103 23.08 -0.18 -6.50
N VAL A 104 23.59 0.90 -5.93
CA VAL A 104 23.02 1.49 -4.73
C VAL A 104 21.85 2.38 -5.13
N VAL A 105 20.74 2.28 -4.40
CA VAL A 105 19.61 3.19 -4.43
C VAL A 105 19.47 3.80 -3.04
N HIS A 106 19.54 5.13 -2.95
CA HIS A 106 19.30 5.85 -1.69
C HIS A 106 17.79 6.00 -1.48
N ALA A 107 17.23 5.29 -0.49
CA ALA A 107 15.81 5.21 -0.21
C ALA A 107 15.53 5.51 1.27
N GLY A 108 14.93 6.67 1.56
CA GLY A 108 14.49 7.02 2.92
C GLY A 108 15.64 7.06 3.94
N GLY A 109 16.82 7.52 3.52
CA GLY A 109 18.02 7.59 4.37
C GLY A 109 18.75 6.25 4.56
N ARG A 110 18.37 5.21 3.80
CA ARG A 110 19.07 3.92 3.75
C ARG A 110 19.52 3.59 2.33
N ASP A 111 20.61 2.85 2.25
CA ASP A 111 21.16 2.35 1.00
C ASP A 111 20.63 0.95 0.76
N VAL A 112 19.88 0.77 -0.33
CA VAL A 112 19.40 -0.55 -0.76
C VAL A 112 20.10 -0.96 -2.04
N LEU A 113 20.35 -2.26 -2.19
CA LEU A 113 21.02 -2.80 -3.35
C LEU A 113 20.01 -3.28 -4.39
N THR A 114 20.20 -2.85 -5.62
CA THR A 114 19.50 -3.38 -6.80
C THR A 114 20.47 -4.02 -7.78
N ASP A 115 19.94 -4.82 -8.69
CA ASP A 115 20.66 -5.32 -9.85
C ASP A 115 20.80 -4.26 -10.95
N SER A 116 21.43 -4.62 -12.06
CA SER A 116 21.61 -3.73 -13.21
C SER A 116 20.30 -3.32 -13.89
N GLU A 117 19.22 -4.08 -13.70
CA GLU A 117 17.88 -3.81 -14.20
C GLU A 117 16.99 -3.08 -13.17
N GLY A 118 17.46 -2.87 -11.94
CA GLY A 118 16.77 -2.17 -10.86
C GLY A 118 15.90 -3.06 -9.94
N TYR A 119 16.02 -4.38 -10.01
CA TYR A 119 15.37 -5.29 -9.06
C TYR A 119 16.14 -5.33 -7.74
N LEU A 120 15.43 -5.35 -6.62
CA LEU A 120 16.07 -5.48 -5.31
C LEU A 120 16.86 -6.79 -5.21
N VAL A 121 18.07 -6.70 -4.65
CA VAL A 121 18.90 -7.86 -4.32
C VAL A 121 18.26 -8.63 -3.16
N ASP A 122 17.84 -7.93 -2.11
CA ASP A 122 17.02 -8.47 -1.03
C ASP A 122 15.60 -7.90 -1.11
N PRO A 123 14.57 -8.72 -1.42
CA PRO A 123 13.17 -8.28 -1.40
C PRO A 123 12.71 -7.72 -0.05
N GLY A 124 13.37 -8.10 1.05
CA GLY A 124 13.13 -7.57 2.40
C GLY A 124 13.46 -6.09 2.55
N ASP A 125 14.33 -5.55 1.69
CA ASP A 125 14.71 -4.12 1.69
C ASP A 125 13.65 -3.21 1.08
N TRP A 126 12.54 -3.78 0.56
CA TRP A 126 11.52 -2.99 -0.10
C TRP A 126 10.85 -2.01 0.86
N THR A 127 10.77 -0.77 0.42
CA THR A 127 9.99 0.31 1.06
C THR A 127 9.29 1.15 0.00
N GLU A 128 8.29 1.94 0.40
CA GLU A 128 7.72 2.94 -0.51
C GLU A 128 8.78 3.97 -0.96
N ALA A 129 9.75 4.27 -0.10
CA ALA A 129 10.88 5.15 -0.44
C ALA A 129 11.75 4.54 -1.56
N PHE A 130 12.00 3.23 -1.51
CA PHE A 130 12.68 2.53 -2.60
C PHE A 130 11.89 2.63 -3.90
N ALA A 131 10.58 2.36 -3.88
CA ALA A 131 9.75 2.42 -5.08
C ALA A 131 9.78 3.82 -5.71
N ARG A 132 9.74 4.90 -4.90
CA ARG A 132 9.88 6.28 -5.38
C ARG A 132 11.24 6.54 -6.00
N ALA A 133 12.33 6.24 -5.28
CA ALA A 133 13.69 6.45 -5.76
C ALA A 133 13.97 5.66 -7.04
N GLN A 134 13.47 4.43 -7.14
CA GLN A 134 13.61 3.61 -8.33
C GLN A 134 12.76 4.11 -9.51
N ALA A 135 11.54 4.61 -9.25
CA ALA A 135 10.70 5.20 -10.29
C ALA A 135 11.29 6.51 -10.83
N GLU A 136 11.85 7.36 -9.97
CA GLU A 136 12.55 8.58 -10.35
C GLU A 136 13.74 8.28 -11.27
N ARG A 137 14.52 7.24 -10.98
CA ARG A 137 15.62 6.77 -11.85
C ARG A 137 15.14 6.24 -13.21
N GLU A 138 13.86 5.92 -13.31
CA GLU A 138 13.22 5.42 -14.53
C GLU A 138 12.42 6.48 -15.26
N ASP A 139 12.51 7.74 -14.81
CA ASP A 139 11.74 8.88 -15.32
C ASP A 139 10.22 8.65 -15.22
N LEU A 140 9.79 7.94 -14.18
CA LEU A 140 8.39 7.63 -13.92
C LEU A 140 7.90 8.36 -12.66
N ALA A 141 6.91 9.24 -12.84
CA ALA A 141 6.20 9.84 -11.73
C ALA A 141 5.12 8.88 -11.20
N LEU A 142 5.24 8.46 -9.94
CA LEU A 142 4.26 7.59 -9.30
C LEU A 142 3.04 8.38 -8.83
N ASP A 143 1.95 8.28 -9.58
CA ASP A 143 0.63 8.73 -9.14
C ASP A 143 -0.13 7.65 -8.35
N ALA A 144 -1.37 7.96 -7.97
CA ALA A 144 -2.23 7.05 -7.22
C ALA A 144 -2.47 5.70 -7.93
N GLU A 145 -2.63 5.69 -9.25
CA GLU A 145 -2.90 4.46 -10.01
C GLU A 145 -1.65 3.58 -10.08
N HIS A 146 -0.46 4.16 -10.19
CA HIS A 146 0.79 3.40 -10.07
C HIS A 146 0.90 2.71 -8.72
N TRP A 147 0.59 3.43 -7.63
CA TRP A 147 0.61 2.87 -6.28
C TRP A 147 -0.40 1.73 -6.11
N GLU A 148 -1.56 1.83 -6.74
CA GLU A 148 -2.56 0.76 -6.70
C GLU A 148 -2.05 -0.51 -7.40
N VAL A 149 -1.39 -0.39 -8.55
CA VAL A 149 -0.77 -1.56 -9.23
C VAL A 149 0.37 -2.14 -8.40
N VAL A 150 1.28 -1.31 -7.89
CA VAL A 150 2.41 -1.76 -7.05
C VAL A 150 1.91 -2.53 -5.83
N ARG A 151 0.91 -1.99 -5.13
CA ARG A 151 0.32 -2.65 -3.94
C ARG A 151 -0.43 -3.93 -4.30
N TYR A 152 -1.16 -3.94 -5.41
CA TYR A 152 -1.82 -5.14 -5.91
C TYR A 152 -0.81 -6.27 -6.16
N LEU A 153 0.29 -5.97 -6.84
CA LEU A 153 1.34 -6.96 -7.14
C LEU A 153 1.94 -7.56 -5.87
N ARG A 154 2.23 -6.71 -4.87
CA ARG A 154 2.74 -7.17 -3.57
C ARG A 154 1.74 -8.06 -2.83
N ALA A 155 0.47 -7.65 -2.80
CA ALA A 155 -0.58 -8.42 -2.14
C ALA A 155 -0.83 -9.76 -2.84
N HIS A 156 -0.86 -9.77 -4.18
CA HIS A 156 -1.01 -11.00 -4.96
C HIS A 156 0.12 -11.98 -4.69
N TYR A 157 1.37 -11.50 -4.66
CA TYR A 157 2.51 -12.35 -4.37
C TYR A 157 2.45 -12.92 -2.94
N ALA A 158 2.06 -12.11 -1.95
CA ALA A 158 1.92 -12.57 -0.57
C ALA A 158 0.83 -13.63 -0.39
N ASP A 159 -0.29 -13.53 -1.13
CA ASP A 159 -1.40 -14.48 -1.09
C ASP A 159 -1.11 -15.77 -1.86
N ARG A 160 -0.48 -15.65 -3.04
CA ARG A 160 -0.35 -16.76 -4.02
C ARG A 160 1.03 -17.39 -4.06
N GLY A 161 2.05 -16.72 -3.51
CA GLY A 161 3.46 -17.08 -3.70
C GLY A 161 3.97 -16.88 -5.14
N ALA A 162 3.19 -16.23 -6.00
CA ALA A 162 3.49 -16.06 -7.43
C ALA A 162 3.15 -14.65 -7.90
N GLN A 163 3.91 -14.14 -8.88
CA GLN A 163 3.65 -12.85 -9.51
C GLN A 163 2.33 -12.88 -10.29
N ALA A 164 1.60 -11.77 -10.28
CA ALA A 164 0.36 -11.65 -11.05
C ALA A 164 0.67 -11.58 -12.55
N SER A 165 -0.11 -12.29 -13.37
CA SER A 165 -0.04 -12.13 -14.82
C SER A 165 -0.69 -10.82 -15.27
N VAL A 166 -0.36 -10.35 -16.47
CA VAL A 166 -1.05 -9.20 -17.09
C VAL A 166 -2.56 -9.43 -17.20
N ARG A 167 -2.99 -10.69 -17.39
CA ARG A 167 -4.41 -11.06 -17.43
C ARG A 167 -5.09 -10.91 -16.07
N ASP A 168 -4.38 -11.26 -14.99
CA ASP A 168 -4.90 -11.09 -13.63
C ASP A 168 -5.01 -9.61 -13.27
N MET A 169 -3.99 -8.82 -13.62
CA MET A 169 -4.00 -7.35 -13.48
C MET A 169 -5.18 -6.74 -14.24
N ILE A 170 -5.37 -7.07 -15.52
CA ILE A 170 -6.51 -6.59 -16.32
C ILE A 170 -7.83 -6.99 -15.67
N ARG A 171 -8.00 -8.26 -15.28
CA ARG A 171 -9.24 -8.74 -14.65
C ARG A 171 -9.53 -7.98 -13.35
N HIS A 172 -8.50 -7.68 -12.57
CA HIS A 172 -8.61 -6.94 -11.32
C HIS A 172 -8.95 -5.47 -11.57
N PHE A 173 -8.13 -4.75 -12.33
CA PHE A 173 -8.29 -3.31 -12.55
C PHE A 173 -9.51 -2.96 -13.40
N ARG A 174 -10.07 -3.90 -14.17
CA ARG A 174 -11.40 -3.72 -14.78
C ARG A 174 -12.53 -3.59 -13.76
N LYS A 175 -12.39 -4.24 -12.60
CA LYS A 175 -13.37 -4.16 -11.52
C LYS A 175 -13.14 -2.96 -10.62
N VAL A 176 -11.87 -2.59 -10.40
CA VAL A 176 -11.49 -1.48 -9.50
C VAL A 176 -11.65 -0.13 -10.18
N TRP A 177 -11.26 -0.02 -11.44
CA TRP A 177 -11.31 1.22 -12.21
C TRP A 177 -12.49 1.23 -13.17
N ASP A 178 -12.33 0.55 -14.31
CA ASP A 178 -13.31 0.36 -15.37
C ASP A 178 -12.65 -0.42 -16.53
N HIS A 179 -13.41 -0.67 -17.59
CA HIS A 179 -12.92 -1.42 -18.75
C HIS A 179 -11.80 -0.72 -19.54
N GLU A 180 -11.74 0.61 -19.51
CA GLU A 180 -10.78 1.42 -20.27
C GLU A 180 -9.43 1.47 -19.55
N ARG A 181 -9.46 1.81 -18.26
CA ARG A 181 -8.27 1.90 -17.40
C ARG A 181 -7.75 0.53 -16.99
N GLY A 182 -8.63 -0.47 -16.84
CA GLY A 182 -8.26 -1.87 -16.67
C GLY A 182 -7.80 -2.56 -17.96
N SER A 183 -7.34 -1.83 -18.99
CA SER A 183 -6.92 -2.40 -20.26
C SER A 183 -5.40 -2.63 -20.32
N ASN A 184 -4.97 -3.57 -21.17
CA ASN A 184 -3.55 -3.81 -21.42
C ASN A 184 -2.81 -2.54 -21.83
N ARG A 185 -3.43 -1.76 -22.72
CA ARG A 185 -2.88 -0.51 -23.25
C ARG A 185 -2.70 0.53 -22.14
N TYR A 186 -3.67 0.66 -21.23
CA TYR A 186 -3.59 1.62 -20.15
C TYR A 186 -2.53 1.24 -19.12
N LEU A 187 -2.48 -0.04 -18.73
CA LEU A 187 -1.43 -0.51 -17.81
C LEU A 187 -0.02 -0.33 -18.39
N HIS A 188 0.17 -0.51 -19.70
CA HIS A 188 1.45 -0.22 -20.36
C HIS A 188 1.72 1.27 -20.52
N ARG A 189 0.70 2.12 -20.45
CA ARG A 189 0.87 3.57 -20.40
C ARG A 189 1.34 4.02 -19.01
N LEU A 190 0.76 3.44 -17.95
CA LEU A 190 1.23 3.64 -16.58
C LEU A 190 2.67 3.11 -16.40
N PHE A 191 2.97 1.94 -16.95
CA PHE A 191 4.28 1.33 -16.82
C PHE A 191 4.98 1.20 -18.19
N PRO A 192 5.56 2.29 -18.72
CA PRO A 192 6.12 2.32 -20.07
C PRO A 192 7.35 1.43 -20.27
N ARG A 193 8.12 1.14 -19.21
CA ARG A 193 9.37 0.35 -19.32
C ARG A 193 9.11 -1.15 -19.20
N GLY A 194 8.51 -1.72 -20.24
CA GLY A 194 8.25 -3.16 -20.33
C GLY A 194 6.97 -3.60 -19.62
N GLY A 195 6.05 -2.67 -19.36
CA GLY A 195 4.72 -2.97 -18.85
C GLY A 195 4.67 -3.22 -17.34
N PRO A 196 3.46 -3.42 -16.80
CA PRO A 196 3.25 -3.67 -15.37
C PRO A 196 3.93 -4.97 -14.89
N GLN A 197 4.14 -5.94 -15.77
CA GLN A 197 4.84 -7.20 -15.49
C GLN A 197 6.36 -7.04 -15.31
N LYS A 198 6.97 -6.00 -15.89
CA LYS A 198 8.40 -5.72 -15.72
C LYS A 198 8.61 -4.59 -14.74
N GLN A 199 8.19 -3.38 -15.12
CA GLN A 199 8.38 -2.18 -14.32
C GLN A 199 7.52 -2.20 -13.05
N GLY A 200 6.26 -2.61 -13.14
CA GLY A 200 5.40 -2.72 -11.96
C GLY A 200 5.93 -3.72 -10.93
N ASN A 201 6.32 -4.92 -11.36
CA ASN A 201 6.92 -5.94 -10.48
C ASN A 201 8.22 -5.47 -9.84
N ARG A 202 9.09 -4.80 -10.61
CA ARG A 202 10.34 -4.22 -10.09
C ARG A 202 10.08 -3.18 -9.01
N LEU A 203 9.17 -2.23 -9.25
CA LEU A 203 8.77 -1.21 -8.28
C LEU A 203 8.05 -1.80 -7.06
N ALA A 204 7.38 -2.93 -7.24
CA ALA A 204 6.80 -3.73 -6.17
C ALA A 204 7.83 -4.52 -5.33
N GLY A 205 9.11 -4.48 -5.71
CA GLY A 205 10.18 -5.24 -5.03
C GLY A 205 10.10 -6.74 -5.27
N LEU A 206 9.41 -7.17 -6.33
CA LEU A 206 9.29 -8.57 -6.69
C LEU A 206 10.43 -8.92 -7.64
N LEU A 207 11.14 -10.02 -7.34
CA LEU A 207 12.27 -10.50 -8.13
C LEU A 207 11.88 -10.83 -9.56
N ARG A 208 12.80 -10.69 -10.50
CA ARG A 208 12.57 -11.12 -11.88
C ARG A 208 12.23 -12.61 -11.92
N THR A 209 11.17 -12.98 -12.63
CA THR A 209 10.88 -14.40 -12.90
C THR A 209 12.00 -14.95 -13.79
N LYS A 210 12.58 -16.08 -13.37
CA LYS A 210 13.50 -16.85 -14.23
C LYS A 210 12.66 -17.48 -15.35
N GLY A 211 12.57 -16.87 -16.53
CA GLY A 211 11.88 -17.52 -17.65
C GLY A 211 11.55 -16.72 -18.91
N GLU A 212 11.67 -15.38 -18.96
CA GLU A 212 11.38 -14.64 -20.20
C GLU A 212 12.69 -14.29 -20.95
N HIS A 213 13.04 -15.14 -21.90
CA HIS A 213 13.93 -14.86 -23.03
C HIS A 213 13.10 -14.77 -24.30
#